data_AF-A0A813KPG4-F1
#
_entry.id   AF-A0A813KPG4-F1
#
_cell.length_a   1.000
_cell.length_b   1.000
_cell.length_c   1.000
_cell.angle_alpha   90.00
_cell.angle_beta   90.00
_cell.angle_gamma   90.00
#
_symmetry.space_group_name_H-M   'P 1'
#
loop_
_entity.id
_entity.type
_entity.pdbx_description
1 polymer ?
#
loop_
_entity_poly.entity_id
_entity_poly.type
_entity_poly.pdbx_seq_one_letter_code
_entity_poly.pdbx_strand_id
1 'polypeptide(L)'
;MCPDKSRVPMPWMVAALVATCFAADGLLDMALYTVLVFVLYARPGEALRLTCQDVVPPSRMCQWWVIVLHPQEGEAASKTGMYDESLVLDNDKFAFVGPALRRMMRGKKAGDLLFNFSAAEFNVKFHGALNTYNLKRVGMVCSYQLRHGGASEGALSKARPLVEIQKRGRWTTLASVRRYENGGRAVEVFNRLSPHLQSVASRCADQIGKILSDGSRASRPPPDP
;
A
#
# COMPACT_ATOMS: atom_id res chain seq x y z
N MET A 1 -6.89 -19.87 -9.48
CA MET A 1 -6.93 -19.94 -7.99
C MET A 1 -5.68 -19.25 -7.46
N CYS A 2 -5.79 -18.34 -6.48
CA CYS A 2 -4.62 -17.69 -5.89
C CYS A 2 -4.11 -18.59 -4.75
N PRO A 3 -2.82 -18.99 -4.71
CA PRO A 3 -2.30 -19.94 -3.72
C PRO A 3 -2.48 -19.42 -2.29
N ASP A 4 -2.76 -20.28 -1.32
CA ASP A 4 -3.18 -19.89 0.03
C ASP A 4 -2.21 -18.95 0.77
N LYS A 5 -0.91 -19.02 0.47
CA LYS A 5 0.10 -18.11 1.05
C LYS A 5 -0.08 -16.65 0.62
N SER A 6 -0.67 -16.38 -0.55
CA SER A 6 -0.96 -15.03 -1.04
C SER A 6 -1.98 -14.27 -0.18
N ARG A 7 -2.70 -14.96 0.70
CA ARG A 7 -3.77 -14.40 1.55
C ARG A 7 -3.26 -13.95 2.92
N VAL A 8 -2.02 -14.28 3.28
CA VAL A 8 -1.42 -13.84 4.55
C VAL A 8 -1.23 -12.32 4.49
N PRO A 9 -1.81 -11.55 5.43
CA PRO A 9 -1.68 -10.09 5.42
C PRO A 9 -0.27 -9.66 5.75
N MET A 10 0.26 -8.70 4.97
CA MET A 10 1.52 -8.05 5.29
C MET A 10 1.31 -7.03 6.42
N PRO A 11 2.03 -7.09 7.55
CA PRO A 11 1.93 -6.05 8.58
C PRO A 11 2.37 -4.69 8.05
N TRP A 12 1.79 -3.59 8.56
CA TRP A 12 2.19 -2.23 8.16
C TRP A 12 3.70 -2.01 8.30
N MET A 13 4.28 -2.41 9.44
CA MET A 13 5.73 -2.27 9.66
C MET A 13 6.56 -2.99 8.58
N VAL A 14 6.11 -4.15 8.10
CA VAL A 14 6.79 -4.89 7.02
C VAL A 14 6.61 -4.19 5.67
N ALA A 15 5.43 -3.65 5.38
CA ALA A 15 5.20 -2.84 4.18
C ALA A 15 6.09 -1.59 4.17
N ALA A 16 6.21 -0.91 5.33
CA ALA A 16 7.08 0.25 5.51
C ALA A 16 8.57 -0.11 5.38
N LEU A 17 9.00 -1.27 5.89
CA LEU A 17 10.36 -1.79 5.67
C LEU A 17 10.66 -1.95 4.17
N VAL A 18 9.76 -2.60 3.42
CA VAL A 18 9.93 -2.78 1.98
C VAL A 18 9.94 -1.43 1.24
N ALA A 19 9.03 -0.51 1.58
CA ALA A 19 9.02 0.83 1.00
C ALA A 19 10.32 1.61 1.31
N THR A 20 10.87 1.45 2.51
CA THR A 20 12.14 2.08 2.91
C THR A 20 13.33 1.51 2.12
N CYS A 21 13.30 0.22 1.78
CA CYS A 21 14.30 -0.37 0.89
C CYS A 21 14.29 0.28 -0.50
N PHE A 22 13.09 0.48 -1.06
CA PHE A 22 12.96 1.18 -2.34
C PHE A 22 13.45 2.62 -2.25
N ALA A 23 13.11 3.34 -1.17
CA ALA A 23 13.61 4.69 -0.94
C ALA A 23 15.14 4.73 -0.79
N ALA A 24 15.75 3.73 -0.15
CA ALA A 24 17.21 3.61 -0.02
C ALA A 24 17.89 3.32 -1.38
N ASP A 25 17.19 2.64 -2.28
CA ASP A 25 17.66 2.36 -3.64
C ASP A 25 17.37 3.52 -4.63
N GLY A 26 16.80 4.64 -4.14
CA GLY A 26 16.42 5.80 -4.96
C GLY A 26 15.11 5.63 -5.73
N LEU A 27 14.36 4.55 -5.47
CA LEU A 27 13.12 4.17 -6.14
C LEU A 27 11.89 4.71 -5.37
N LEU A 28 11.82 6.04 -5.19
CA LEU A 28 10.77 6.67 -4.38
C LEU A 28 9.36 6.42 -4.92
N ASP A 29 9.19 6.28 -6.23
CA ASP A 29 7.90 5.98 -6.86
C ASP A 29 7.40 4.59 -6.45
N MET A 30 8.28 3.59 -6.43
CA MET A 30 7.94 2.24 -5.94
C MET A 30 7.68 2.23 -4.44
N ALA A 31 8.39 3.06 -3.67
CA ALA A 31 8.16 3.23 -2.24
C ALA A 31 6.75 3.79 -1.97
N LEU A 32 6.38 4.89 -2.62
CA LEU A 32 5.05 5.47 -2.51
C LEU A 32 3.96 4.54 -3.04
N TYR A 33 4.20 3.84 -4.16
CA TYR A 33 3.27 2.84 -4.67
C TYR A 33 2.99 1.73 -3.65
N THR A 34 4.02 1.23 -2.96
CA THR A 34 3.88 0.20 -1.92
C THR A 34 2.94 0.65 -0.80
N VAL A 35 3.14 1.88 -0.33
CA VAL A 35 2.28 2.49 0.69
C VAL A 35 0.88 2.72 0.15
N LEU A 36 0.73 3.24 -1.07
CA LEU A 36 -0.57 3.56 -1.66
C LEU A 36 -1.42 2.30 -1.87
N VAL A 37 -0.84 1.22 -2.38
CA VAL A 37 -1.51 -0.08 -2.52
C VAL A 37 -1.99 -0.59 -1.16
N PHE A 38 -1.17 -0.44 -0.12
CA PHE A 38 -1.52 -0.80 1.25
C PHE A 38 -2.67 0.06 1.79
N VAL A 39 -2.63 1.39 1.66
CA VAL A 39 -3.65 2.29 2.21
C VAL A 39 -4.98 2.20 1.47
N LEU A 40 -4.95 2.01 0.15
CA LEU A 40 -6.15 1.92 -0.69
C LEU A 40 -6.76 0.51 -0.69
N TYR A 41 -6.05 -0.49 -0.16
CA TYR A 41 -6.36 -1.91 -0.34
C TYR A 41 -6.40 -2.29 -1.83
N ALA A 42 -5.72 -1.54 -2.71
CA ALA A 42 -5.85 -1.69 -4.15
C ALA A 42 -5.26 -3.03 -4.62
N ARG A 43 -5.79 -3.60 -5.70
CA ARG A 43 -5.04 -4.66 -6.40
C ARG A 43 -3.81 -3.99 -7.04
N PRO A 44 -2.62 -4.62 -7.05
CA PRO A 44 -1.42 -4.01 -7.62
C PRO A 44 -1.64 -3.44 -9.04
N GLY A 45 -2.29 -4.20 -9.92
CA GLY A 45 -2.59 -3.74 -11.28
C GLY A 45 -3.59 -2.58 -11.39
N GLU A 46 -4.41 -2.33 -10.37
CA GLU A 46 -5.31 -1.16 -10.35
C GLU A 46 -4.50 0.11 -10.06
N ALA A 47 -3.62 0.06 -9.06
CA ALA A 47 -2.80 1.20 -8.68
C ALA A 47 -1.78 1.60 -9.76
N LEU A 48 -1.30 0.65 -10.57
CA LEU A 48 -0.38 0.93 -11.69
C LEU A 48 -1.03 1.69 -12.84
N ARG A 49 -2.36 1.68 -12.96
CA ARG A 49 -3.08 2.38 -14.02
C ARG A 49 -3.52 3.79 -13.61
N LEU A 50 -3.28 4.18 -12.37
CA LEU A 50 -3.58 5.53 -11.90
C LEU A 50 -2.79 6.54 -12.73
N THR A 51 -3.49 7.60 -13.12
CA THR A 51 -2.96 8.80 -13.73
C THR A 51 -2.99 9.95 -12.71
N CYS A 52 -2.43 11.11 -13.07
CA CYS A 52 -2.42 12.25 -12.16
C CYS A 52 -3.82 12.86 -11.95
N GLN A 53 -4.73 12.75 -12.93
CA GLN A 53 -6.10 13.25 -12.82
C GLN A 53 -6.96 12.43 -11.85
N ASP A 54 -6.59 11.16 -11.62
CA ASP A 54 -7.26 10.27 -10.67
C ASP A 54 -6.98 10.63 -9.21
N VAL A 55 -6.04 11.54 -8.97
CA VAL A 55 -5.64 12.00 -7.64
C VAL A 55 -6.24 13.40 -7.39
N VAL A 56 -7.35 13.44 -6.65
CA VAL A 56 -8.06 14.67 -6.35
C VAL A 56 -7.53 15.27 -5.04
N PRO A 57 -6.94 16.49 -5.08
CA PRO A 57 -6.44 17.15 -3.88
C PRO A 57 -7.58 17.68 -2.99
N PRO A 58 -7.30 17.96 -1.70
CA PRO A 58 -8.22 18.63 -0.81
C PRO A 58 -8.74 19.96 -1.39
N SER A 59 -10.00 20.24 -1.15
CA SER A 59 -10.70 21.45 -1.58
C SER A 59 -11.58 21.99 -0.44
N ARG A 60 -12.30 23.09 -0.68
CA ARG A 60 -13.29 23.60 0.29
C ARG A 60 -14.42 22.61 0.60
N MET A 61 -14.69 21.66 -0.30
CA MET A 61 -15.75 20.65 -0.11
C MET A 61 -15.25 19.39 0.62
N CYS A 62 -13.96 19.07 0.52
CA CYS A 62 -13.38 17.89 1.11
C CYS A 62 -11.95 18.18 1.56
N GLN A 63 -11.68 18.10 2.86
CA GLN A 63 -10.33 18.32 3.41
C GLN A 63 -9.36 17.16 3.13
N TRP A 64 -9.87 16.05 2.60
CA TRP A 64 -9.10 14.83 2.36
C TRP A 64 -8.69 14.71 0.90
N TRP A 65 -7.59 14.00 0.66
CA TRP A 65 -7.25 13.53 -0.68
C TRP A 65 -8.20 12.40 -1.08
N VAL A 66 -8.58 12.35 -2.35
CA VAL A 66 -9.43 11.29 -2.90
C VAL A 66 -8.73 10.66 -4.09
N ILE A 67 -8.76 9.33 -4.16
CA ILE A 67 -8.26 8.57 -5.30
C ILE A 67 -9.46 7.97 -6.03
N VAL A 68 -9.61 8.33 -7.30
CA VAL A 68 -10.66 7.78 -8.17
C VAL A 68 -10.09 6.57 -8.90
N LEU A 69 -10.72 5.40 -8.74
CA LEU A 69 -10.33 4.20 -9.45
C LEU A 69 -11.31 3.90 -10.57
N HIS A 70 -10.77 3.47 -11.72
CA HIS A 70 -11.55 3.17 -12.94
C HIS A 70 -12.44 4.35 -13.33
N PRO A 71 -11.85 5.53 -13.60
CA PRO A 71 -12.61 6.71 -14.01
C PRO A 71 -13.45 6.39 -15.25
N GLN A 72 -14.69 6.85 -15.29
CA GLN A 72 -15.62 6.61 -16.39
C GLN A 72 -15.06 7.10 -17.74
N GLU A 73 -14.26 8.17 -17.73
CA GLU A 73 -13.60 8.73 -18.90
C GLU A 73 -12.49 7.83 -19.48
N GLY A 74 -12.00 6.85 -18.69
CA GLY A 74 -10.95 5.92 -19.11
C GLY A 74 -11.45 4.65 -19.78
N GLU A 75 -12.78 4.50 -19.94
CA GLU A 75 -13.50 3.37 -20.59
C GLU A 75 -13.21 1.95 -20.03
N ALA A 76 -12.26 1.78 -19.10
CA ALA A 76 -11.93 0.50 -18.48
C ALA A 76 -12.63 0.33 -17.13
N ALA A 77 -13.79 -0.35 -17.13
CA ALA A 77 -14.52 -0.68 -15.91
C ALA A 77 -13.68 -1.52 -14.93
N SER A 78 -14.04 -1.47 -13.65
CA SER A 78 -13.56 -2.46 -12.68
C SER A 78 -13.93 -3.89 -13.12
N LYS A 79 -13.29 -4.90 -12.50
CA LYS A 79 -13.64 -6.32 -12.72
C LYS A 79 -15.10 -6.68 -12.40
N THR A 80 -15.85 -5.75 -11.80
CA THR A 80 -17.27 -5.89 -11.45
C THR A 80 -18.18 -4.94 -12.24
N GLY A 81 -17.67 -4.23 -13.25
CA GLY A 81 -18.46 -3.31 -14.09
C GLY A 81 -18.76 -1.95 -13.46
N MET A 82 -18.15 -1.64 -12.29
CA MET A 82 -18.29 -0.34 -11.63
C MET A 82 -17.20 0.63 -12.09
N TYR A 83 -17.60 1.89 -12.29
CA TYR A 83 -16.74 3.05 -12.58
C TYR A 83 -16.72 4.00 -11.37
N ASP A 84 -15.77 4.94 -11.35
CA ASP A 84 -15.66 6.05 -10.38
C ASP A 84 -15.62 5.61 -8.91
N GLU A 85 -14.92 4.50 -8.64
CA GLU A 85 -14.73 4.02 -7.27
C GLU A 85 -13.79 4.96 -6.51
N SER A 86 -14.38 5.90 -5.78
CA SER A 86 -13.66 6.93 -5.03
C SER A 86 -13.25 6.46 -3.65
N LEU A 87 -11.96 6.53 -3.35
CA LEU A 87 -11.36 6.17 -2.08
C LEU A 87 -10.75 7.39 -1.40
N VAL A 88 -11.34 7.78 -0.27
CA VAL A 88 -10.83 8.89 0.55
C VAL A 88 -9.58 8.44 1.33
N LEU A 89 -8.59 9.32 1.46
CA LEU A 89 -7.41 9.17 2.30
C LEU A 89 -7.62 9.91 3.63
N ASP A 90 -8.47 9.34 4.46
CA ASP A 90 -9.01 9.87 5.73
C ASP A 90 -8.43 9.18 6.98
N ASN A 91 -7.31 8.49 6.85
CA ASN A 91 -6.63 7.87 7.99
C ASN A 91 -5.40 8.69 8.39
N ASP A 92 -5.44 9.31 9.57
CA ASP A 92 -4.38 10.17 10.11
C ASP A 92 -3.02 9.47 10.17
N LYS A 93 -2.98 8.15 10.43
CA LYS A 93 -1.75 7.34 10.39
C LYS A 93 -1.02 7.45 9.05
N PHE A 94 -1.76 7.74 7.98
CA PHE A 94 -1.26 7.83 6.60
C PHE A 94 -1.45 9.23 6.01
N ALA A 95 -1.63 10.27 6.83
CA ALA A 95 -1.82 11.65 6.36
C ALA A 95 -0.69 12.15 5.44
N PHE A 96 0.52 11.59 5.59
CA PHE A 96 1.69 11.87 4.75
C PHE A 96 1.54 11.44 3.28
N VAL A 97 0.60 10.53 2.95
CA VAL A 97 0.41 10.05 1.58
C VAL A 97 0.00 11.19 0.65
N GLY A 98 -0.83 12.12 1.11
CA GLY A 98 -1.26 13.29 0.35
C GLY A 98 -0.10 14.20 -0.08
N PRO A 99 0.71 14.73 0.86
CA PRO A 99 1.93 15.45 0.54
C PRO A 99 2.89 14.70 -0.40
N ALA A 100 3.07 13.39 -0.19
CA ALA A 100 3.92 12.56 -1.05
C ALA A 100 3.36 12.45 -2.49
N LEU A 101 2.05 12.29 -2.65
CA LEU A 101 1.37 12.32 -3.96
C LEU A 101 1.55 13.68 -4.64
N ARG A 102 1.32 14.78 -3.92
CA ARG A 102 1.55 16.15 -4.44
C ARG A 102 2.96 16.32 -4.99
N ARG A 103 3.97 15.85 -4.25
CA ARG A 103 5.36 15.88 -4.71
C ARG A 103 5.56 15.08 -5.99
N MET A 104 5.02 13.86 -6.05
CA MET A 104 5.17 12.95 -7.19
C MET A 104 4.48 13.46 -8.46
N MET A 105 3.39 14.21 -8.32
CA MET A 105 2.68 14.82 -9.46
C MET A 105 3.33 16.11 -9.96
N ARG A 106 4.34 16.65 -9.26
CA ARG A 106 4.98 17.90 -9.67
C ARG A 106 5.64 17.74 -11.05
N GLY A 107 5.20 18.55 -12.02
CA GLY A 107 5.71 18.51 -13.39
C GLY A 107 5.05 17.45 -14.29
N LYS A 108 4.10 16.66 -13.78
CA LYS A 108 3.28 15.74 -14.58
C LYS A 108 2.00 16.42 -15.06
N LYS A 109 1.50 15.99 -16.22
CA LYS A 109 0.19 16.38 -16.76
C LYS A 109 -0.91 15.45 -16.22
N ALA A 110 -2.16 15.91 -16.32
CA ALA A 110 -3.33 15.19 -15.82
C ALA A 110 -3.40 13.71 -16.32
N GLY A 111 -3.22 13.49 -17.62
CA GLY A 111 -3.26 12.14 -18.22
C GLY A 111 -1.98 11.30 -18.06
N ASP A 112 -0.92 11.85 -17.46
CA ASP A 112 0.32 11.08 -17.27
C ASP A 112 0.13 10.03 -16.17
N LEU A 113 0.73 8.85 -16.37
CA LEU A 113 0.75 7.80 -15.35
C LEU A 113 1.38 8.31 -14.04
N LEU A 114 0.69 8.04 -12.94
CA LEU A 114 1.14 8.36 -11.60
C LEU A 114 2.43 7.60 -11.27
N PHE A 115 2.54 6.35 -11.72
CA PHE A 115 3.73 5.50 -11.57
C PHE A 115 4.22 5.03 -12.94
N ASN A 116 5.49 5.28 -13.26
CA ASN A 116 6.08 4.91 -14.54
C ASN A 116 7.01 3.69 -14.43
N PHE A 117 6.45 2.56 -14.01
CA PHE A 117 7.12 1.26 -13.99
C PHE A 117 6.12 0.13 -14.21
N SER A 118 6.59 -1.00 -14.72
CA SER A 118 5.78 -2.19 -14.95
C SER A 118 5.60 -3.04 -13.68
N ALA A 119 4.56 -3.88 -13.68
CA ALA A 119 4.36 -4.86 -12.62
C ALA A 119 5.54 -5.84 -12.49
N ALA A 120 6.22 -6.15 -13.60
CA ALA A 120 7.37 -7.05 -13.61
C ALA A 120 8.56 -6.41 -12.87
N GLU A 121 8.90 -5.17 -13.19
CA GLU A 121 9.96 -4.41 -12.54
C GLU A 121 9.71 -4.26 -11.04
N PHE A 122 8.47 -3.88 -10.66
CA PHE A 122 8.08 -3.79 -9.26
C PHE A 122 8.26 -5.12 -8.53
N ASN A 123 7.75 -6.22 -9.10
CA ASN A 123 7.83 -7.53 -8.45
C ASN A 123 9.27 -8.01 -8.29
N VAL A 124 10.16 -7.76 -9.25
CA VAL A 124 11.60 -8.07 -9.12
C VAL A 124 12.18 -7.37 -7.89
N LYS A 125 11.96 -6.05 -7.75
CA LYS A 125 12.46 -5.28 -6.60
C LYS A 125 11.82 -5.72 -5.29
N PHE A 126 10.51 -5.96 -5.30
CA PHE A 126 9.75 -6.42 -4.14
C PHE A 126 10.25 -7.77 -3.63
N HIS A 127 10.39 -8.76 -4.51
CA HIS A 127 10.96 -10.05 -4.13
C HIS A 127 12.41 -9.94 -3.67
N GLY A 128 13.20 -9.04 -4.25
CA GLY A 128 14.53 -8.70 -3.78
C GLY A 128 14.51 -8.28 -2.31
N ALA A 129 13.67 -7.31 -1.94
CA ALA A 129 13.49 -6.89 -0.55
C ALA A 129 13.02 -8.06 0.35
N LEU A 130 12.03 -8.84 -0.08
CA LEU A 130 11.58 -10.01 0.70
C LEU A 130 12.70 -11.02 0.97
N ASN A 131 13.58 -11.24 -0.01
CA ASN A 131 14.72 -12.15 0.13
C ASN A 131 15.78 -11.57 1.07
N THR A 132 16.13 -10.29 0.92
CA THR A 132 17.15 -9.62 1.76
C THR A 132 16.84 -9.73 3.25
N TYR A 133 15.57 -9.60 3.64
CA TYR A 133 15.15 -9.68 5.05
C TYR A 133 14.53 -11.03 5.41
N ASN A 134 14.72 -12.06 4.57
CA ASN A 134 14.20 -13.41 4.76
C ASN A 134 12.70 -13.47 5.12
N LEU A 135 11.88 -12.56 4.59
CA LEU A 135 10.47 -12.39 4.97
C LEU A 135 9.57 -13.54 4.49
N LYS A 136 10.07 -14.37 3.56
CA LYS A 136 9.40 -15.61 3.16
C LYS A 136 9.17 -16.56 4.32
N ARG A 137 10.05 -16.55 5.34
CA ARG A 137 9.91 -17.38 6.56
C ARG A 137 8.63 -17.09 7.34
N VAL A 138 8.13 -15.85 7.28
CA VAL A 138 6.88 -15.42 7.93
C VAL A 138 5.70 -15.38 6.94
N GLY A 139 5.87 -15.97 5.75
CA GLY A 139 4.82 -16.10 4.75
C GLY A 139 4.65 -14.89 3.83
N MET A 140 5.59 -13.93 3.81
CA MET A 140 5.60 -12.86 2.81
C MET A 140 6.17 -13.38 1.51
N VAL A 141 5.36 -13.41 0.46
CA VAL A 141 5.69 -14.03 -0.82
C VAL A 141 5.35 -13.15 -2.02
N CYS A 142 4.36 -12.24 -1.95
CA CYS A 142 3.97 -11.42 -3.10
C CYS A 142 3.37 -10.06 -2.72
N SER A 143 3.38 -9.13 -3.68
CA SER A 143 2.87 -7.77 -3.53
C SER A 143 1.36 -7.69 -3.29
N TYR A 144 0.60 -8.72 -3.69
CA TYR A 144 -0.83 -8.80 -3.40
C TYR A 144 -1.16 -8.81 -1.90
N GLN A 145 -0.21 -9.23 -1.06
CA GLN A 145 -0.37 -9.25 0.39
C GLN A 145 -0.42 -7.86 1.02
N LEU A 146 0.05 -6.81 0.32
CA LEU A 146 -0.10 -5.42 0.75
C LEU A 146 -1.57 -5.04 0.92
N ARG A 147 -2.41 -5.45 -0.03
CA ARG A 147 -3.87 -5.24 0.01
C ARG A 147 -4.51 -5.89 1.23
N HIS A 148 -4.12 -7.12 1.52
CA HIS A 148 -4.61 -7.85 2.70
C HIS A 148 -4.09 -7.26 4.00
N GLY A 149 -2.83 -6.78 3.97
CA GLY A 149 -2.21 -6.02 5.03
C GLY A 149 -2.99 -4.78 5.39
N GLY A 150 -3.31 -3.95 4.39
CA GLY A 150 -4.11 -2.74 4.58
C GLY A 150 -5.48 -3.01 5.20
N ALA A 151 -6.21 -4.01 4.69
CA ALA A 151 -7.51 -4.37 5.25
C ALA A 151 -7.39 -4.87 6.70
N SER A 152 -6.37 -5.66 7.00
CA SER A 152 -6.09 -6.13 8.36
C SER A 152 -5.71 -4.98 9.29
N GLU A 153 -4.95 -4.01 8.80
CA GLU A 153 -4.58 -2.80 9.54
C GLU A 153 -5.80 -1.93 9.85
N GLY A 154 -6.72 -1.77 8.89
CA GLY A 154 -7.97 -1.04 9.09
C GLY A 154 -8.83 -1.64 10.19
N ALA A 155 -8.91 -2.97 10.24
CA ALA A 155 -9.61 -3.69 11.30
C ALA A 155 -8.86 -3.62 12.65
N LEU A 156 -7.54 -3.87 12.64
CA LEU A 156 -6.70 -3.91 13.83
C LEU A 156 -6.67 -2.56 14.58
N SER A 157 -6.53 -1.47 13.82
CA SER A 157 -6.56 -0.09 14.35
C SER A 157 -7.96 0.39 14.71
N LYS A 158 -9.00 -0.41 14.44
CA LYS A 158 -10.42 -0.03 14.53
C LYS A 158 -10.75 1.24 13.75
N ALA A 159 -9.94 1.57 12.74
CA ALA A 159 -10.15 2.76 11.93
C ALA A 159 -11.40 2.63 11.05
N ARG A 160 -11.82 1.41 10.69
CA ARG A 160 -13.01 1.16 9.87
C ARG A 160 -13.74 -0.11 10.28
N PRO A 161 -15.09 -0.13 10.26
CA PRO A 161 -15.86 -1.35 10.41
C PRO A 161 -15.68 -2.28 9.19
N LEU A 162 -15.98 -3.57 9.36
CA LEU A 162 -15.74 -4.59 8.34
C LEU A 162 -16.47 -4.31 7.00
N VAL A 163 -17.67 -3.71 7.05
CA VAL A 163 -18.44 -3.33 5.85
C VAL A 163 -17.72 -2.24 5.04
N GLU A 164 -17.13 -1.26 5.71
CA GLU A 164 -16.32 -0.24 5.03
C GLU A 164 -15.03 -0.83 4.47
N ILE A 165 -14.38 -1.75 5.19
CA ILE A 165 -13.22 -2.48 4.69
C ILE A 165 -13.61 -3.30 3.45
N GLN A 166 -14.78 -3.94 3.44
CA GLN A 166 -15.32 -4.63 2.27
C GLN A 166 -15.48 -3.68 1.08
N LYS A 167 -16.17 -2.56 1.28
CA LYS A 167 -16.46 -1.56 0.25
C LYS A 167 -15.17 -0.94 -0.29
N ARG A 168 -14.33 -0.39 0.59
CA ARG A 168 -13.00 0.16 0.25
C ARG A 168 -12.18 -0.87 -0.48
N GLY A 169 -12.22 -2.12 -0.03
CA GLY A 169 -11.53 -3.22 -0.63
C GLY A 169 -12.10 -3.70 -1.96
N ARG A 170 -13.34 -3.39 -2.33
CA ARG A 170 -14.00 -4.00 -3.50
C ARG A 170 -14.02 -5.52 -3.41
N TRP A 171 -14.38 -6.04 -2.24
CA TRP A 171 -14.67 -7.46 -2.03
C TRP A 171 -16.16 -7.72 -2.23
N THR A 172 -16.50 -8.66 -3.11
CA THR A 172 -17.89 -8.95 -3.48
C THR A 172 -18.72 -9.51 -2.32
N THR A 173 -18.09 -10.24 -1.39
CA THR A 173 -18.80 -10.90 -0.30
C THR A 173 -18.15 -10.60 1.05
N LEU A 174 -18.97 -10.46 2.11
CA LEU A 174 -18.50 -10.34 3.49
C LEU A 174 -17.60 -11.52 3.90
N ALA A 175 -17.89 -12.73 3.40
CA ALA A 175 -17.09 -13.92 3.65
C ALA A 175 -15.62 -13.76 3.21
N SER A 176 -15.37 -12.96 2.17
CA SER A 176 -14.00 -12.67 1.70
C SER A 176 -13.20 -11.80 2.67
N VAL A 177 -13.90 -11.08 3.56
CA VAL A 177 -13.35 -10.03 4.43
C VAL A 177 -13.31 -10.47 5.88
N ARG A 178 -14.18 -11.40 6.32
CA ARG A 178 -14.23 -11.94 7.70
C ARG A 178 -12.86 -12.37 8.25
N ARG A 179 -11.96 -12.85 7.40
CA ARG A 179 -10.59 -13.21 7.82
C ARG A 179 -9.75 -12.03 8.33
N TYR A 180 -10.14 -10.79 8.05
CA TYR A 180 -9.47 -9.58 8.52
C TYR A 180 -10.12 -9.01 9.78
N GLU A 181 -11.30 -9.49 10.17
CA GLU A 181 -12.17 -8.91 11.21
C GLU A 181 -11.44 -8.58 12.51
N ASN A 182 -10.48 -9.42 12.90
CA ASN A 182 -9.73 -9.23 14.14
C ASN A 182 -8.32 -8.66 13.93
N GLY A 183 -7.82 -8.54 12.69
CA GLY A 183 -6.45 -8.11 12.39
C GLY A 183 -5.32 -9.00 12.95
N GLY A 184 -5.63 -9.96 13.83
CA GLY A 184 -4.66 -10.74 14.61
C GLY A 184 -3.67 -11.54 13.77
N ARG A 185 -4.03 -11.91 12.54
CA ARG A 185 -3.09 -12.58 11.64
C ARG A 185 -1.90 -11.69 11.25
N ALA A 186 -2.10 -10.38 11.10
CA ALA A 186 -1.00 -9.45 10.84
C ALA A 186 -0.09 -9.34 12.07
N VAL A 187 -0.67 -9.27 13.27
CA VAL A 187 0.07 -9.26 14.54
C VAL A 187 0.91 -10.54 14.69
N GLU A 188 0.31 -11.70 14.41
CA GLU A 188 0.99 -12.99 14.47
C GLU A 188 2.18 -13.06 13.48
N VAL A 189 2.00 -12.57 12.25
CA VAL A 189 3.09 -12.49 11.26
C VAL A 189 4.23 -11.61 11.75
N PHE A 190 3.90 -10.44 12.32
CA PHE A 190 4.90 -9.53 12.87
C PHE A 190 5.66 -10.14 14.04
N ASN A 191 4.96 -10.82 14.97
CA ASN A 191 5.58 -11.47 16.14
C ASN A 191 6.49 -12.66 15.77
N ARG A 192 6.37 -13.22 14.56
CA ARG A 192 7.28 -14.27 14.05
C ARG A 192 8.60 -13.71 13.50
N LEU A 193 8.73 -12.40 13.33
CA LEU A 193 10.00 -11.77 12.99
C LEU A 193 10.96 -11.82 14.17
N SER A 194 12.27 -11.78 13.90
CA SER A 194 13.28 -11.60 14.95
C SER A 194 13.03 -10.27 15.70
N PRO A 195 13.41 -10.15 16.98
CA PRO A 195 13.33 -8.88 17.71
C PRO A 195 14.06 -7.73 16.98
N HIS A 196 15.17 -8.06 16.30
CA HIS A 196 15.90 -7.11 15.46
C HIS A 196 15.04 -6.59 14.31
N LEU A 197 14.45 -7.47 13.49
CA LEU A 197 13.59 -7.06 12.38
C LEU A 197 12.32 -6.35 12.85
N GLN A 198 11.75 -6.73 14.00
CA GLN A 198 10.63 -5.99 14.57
C GLN A 198 11.01 -4.54 14.86
N SER A 199 12.17 -4.31 15.48
CA SER A 199 12.70 -2.97 15.75
C SER A 199 13.00 -2.19 14.46
N VAL A 200 13.69 -2.82 13.50
CA VAL A 200 14.01 -2.21 12.20
C VAL A 200 12.74 -1.82 11.45
N ALA A 201 11.77 -2.73 11.33
CA ALA A 201 10.52 -2.49 10.63
C ALA A 201 9.65 -1.41 11.30
N SER A 202 9.66 -1.34 12.64
CA SER A 202 8.98 -0.29 13.39
C SER A 202 9.59 1.09 13.11
N ARG A 203 10.92 1.21 13.15
CA ARG A 203 11.60 2.47 12.78
C ARG A 203 11.31 2.89 11.34
N CYS A 204 11.26 1.92 10.42
CA CYS A 204 10.88 2.19 9.03
C CYS A 204 9.45 2.75 8.95
N ALA A 205 8.51 2.21 9.72
CA ALA A 205 7.14 2.71 9.80
C ALA A 205 7.05 4.16 10.32
N ASP A 206 7.89 4.52 11.29
CA ASP A 206 7.93 5.87 11.86
C ASP A 206 8.55 6.89 10.90
N GLN A 207 9.49 6.46 10.06
CA GLN A 207 10.27 7.36 9.20
C GLN A 207 9.73 7.48 7.77
N ILE A 208 9.05 6.46 7.24
CA ILE A 208 8.68 6.39 5.82
C ILE A 208 7.82 7.57 5.39
N GLY A 209 6.97 8.09 6.29
CA GLY A 209 6.11 9.24 5.98
C GLY A 209 6.90 10.51 5.67
N LYS A 210 7.93 10.78 6.49
CA LYS A 210 8.86 11.90 6.27
C LYS A 210 9.66 11.69 4.99
N ILE A 211 10.23 10.50 4.82
CA ILE A 211 11.03 10.13 3.64
C ILE A 211 10.26 10.39 2.33
N LEU A 212 9.01 9.94 2.25
CA LEU A 212 8.18 10.07 1.06
C LEU A 212 7.73 11.51 0.81
N SER A 213 7.43 12.25 1.87
CA SER A 213 7.00 13.65 1.79
C SER A 213 8.13 14.57 1.36
N ASP A 214 9.32 14.39 1.94
CA ASP A 214 10.52 15.20 1.65
C ASP A 214 11.18 14.78 0.33
N GLY A 215 10.90 13.56 -0.15
CA GLY A 215 11.59 12.98 -1.31
C GLY A 215 13.06 12.68 -1.03
N SER A 216 13.43 12.51 0.24
CA SER A 216 14.78 12.18 0.66
C SER A 216 15.11 10.71 0.39
N ARG A 217 16.37 10.41 0.08
CA ARG A 217 16.86 9.03 0.06
C ARG A 217 16.95 8.49 1.48
N ALA A 218 16.44 7.28 1.71
CA ALA A 218 16.55 6.61 3.01
C ALA A 218 17.93 5.97 3.19
N SER A 219 18.34 5.72 4.44
CA SER A 219 19.41 4.76 4.70
C SER A 219 18.88 3.34 4.51
N ARG A 220 19.72 2.43 3.99
CA ARG A 220 19.32 1.03 3.84
C ARG A 220 19.11 0.41 5.22
N PRO A 221 17.93 -0.16 5.52
CA PRO A 221 17.73 -0.83 6.80
C PRO A 221 18.66 -2.04 6.93
N PRO A 222 19.32 -2.26 8.08
CA PRO A 222 20.18 -3.42 8.25
C PRO A 222 19.33 -4.71 8.23
N PRO A 223 19.77 -5.78 7.54
CA PRO A 223 19.14 -7.09 7.64
C PRO A 223 19.43 -7.73 9.02
N ASP A 224 18.79 -8.87 9.29
CA ASP A 224 19.19 -9.71 10.42
C ASP A 224 20.69 -10.04 10.32
N PRO A 225 21.43 -10.02 11.45
CA PRO A 225 22.84 -10.43 11.49
C PRO A 225 23.04 -11.91 11.16
#